data_AF-K1QFP8-F1
#
_entry.id   AF-K1QFP8-F1
#
_cell.length_a   1.000
_cell.length_b   1.000
_cell.length_c   1.000
_cell.angle_alpha   90.00
_cell.angle_beta   90.00
_cell.angle_gamma   90.00
#
_symmetry.space_group_name_H-M   'P 1'
#
loop_
_entity.id
_entity.type
_entity.pdbx_description
1 polymer ?
#
loop_
_entity_poly.entity_id
_entity_poly.type
_entity_poly.pdbx_seq_one_letter_code
_entity_poly.pdbx_strand_id
1 'polypeptide(L)'
;MTDPQFPQGTNLKPSCSDFEDCRNKTYKEYLKSLNKTQLATIKGLETPRELVTFPAVVDGEFLPGRPNDVIRQSLNADHFLLAFTKDEDEAYVKMVVSFSKANLLEVMKLYNTVFRNVKNFTEIVIKEYKEFESSAYILQHKVDADFVFFAPMIRLADLLSQYIKELYVFSFDHVSAHSPHPRWQSVPHGIDLYYVFGAPLVGHKRFTYDDLDKEASREVMTIWSDFVKGKENNDLQPYQESNKKFTHLVSRNNEILFETKDSFRTRKMHFWNKYLPSINNNSTLGANEVKMDRTLIPSGSATQTANEMKQNRVTVSDKENSSSGFSCVHWLLVATCWTMLFLFSL
;
A
#
# COMPACT_ATOMS: atom_id res chain seq x y z
N MET A 1 10.18 -10.72 -13.60
CA MET A 1 8.71 -10.61 -13.72
C MET A 1 8.39 -10.91 -15.17
N THR A 2 7.73 -12.03 -15.44
CA THR A 2 7.17 -12.25 -16.78
C THR A 2 5.88 -11.48 -16.84
N ASP A 3 6.08 -10.28 -17.35
CA ASP A 3 5.14 -9.29 -17.78
C ASP A 3 3.84 -9.86 -18.39
N PRO A 4 2.65 -9.49 -17.89
CA PRO A 4 1.46 -9.52 -18.72
C PRO A 4 1.75 -8.57 -19.89
N GLN A 5 1.87 -9.09 -21.12
CA GLN A 5 2.05 -8.27 -22.32
C GLN A 5 0.92 -7.22 -22.43
N PHE A 6 1.09 -6.09 -21.77
CA PHE A 6 0.27 -4.92 -21.96
C PHE A 6 0.88 -4.21 -23.16
N PRO A 7 0.20 -4.18 -24.32
CA PRO A 7 0.70 -3.42 -25.45
C PRO A 7 0.92 -1.97 -25.02
N GLN A 8 1.93 -1.34 -25.61
CA GLN A 8 2.20 0.08 -25.43
C GLN A 8 0.93 0.86 -25.78
N GLY A 9 0.39 1.63 -24.83
CA GLY A 9 -0.82 2.43 -25.01
C GLY A 9 -2.13 1.82 -24.49
N THR A 10 -2.70 2.55 -23.52
CA THR A 10 -4.10 2.54 -23.04
C THR A 10 -4.56 1.38 -22.13
N ASN A 11 -5.02 1.73 -20.91
CA ASN A 11 -5.76 0.86 -19.97
C ASN A 11 -7.25 0.87 -20.29
N LEU A 12 -7.58 1.01 -21.56
CA LEU A 12 -8.94 0.96 -22.06
C LEU A 12 -9.02 -0.33 -22.85
N LYS A 13 -10.12 -1.08 -22.71
CA LYS A 13 -10.36 -2.17 -23.66
C LYS A 13 -10.25 -1.55 -25.06
N PRO A 14 -9.35 -2.01 -25.96
CA PRO A 14 -9.18 -1.41 -27.28
C PRO A 14 -10.39 -1.63 -28.20
N SER A 15 -11.47 -2.22 -27.68
CA SER A 15 -12.59 -2.74 -28.45
C SER A 15 -13.85 -1.91 -28.23
N CYS A 16 -14.34 -1.34 -29.33
CA CYS A 16 -15.68 -0.77 -29.46
C CYS A 16 -16.82 -1.80 -29.32
N SER A 17 -16.52 -3.10 -29.18
CA SER A 17 -17.51 -4.18 -29.15
C SER A 17 -18.61 -4.01 -28.11
N ASP A 18 -18.28 -3.35 -26.98
CA ASP A 18 -19.16 -3.23 -25.84
C ASP A 18 -20.05 -1.95 -25.92
N PHE A 19 -19.86 -1.10 -26.94
CA PHE A 19 -20.55 0.19 -27.08
C PHE A 19 -21.17 0.37 -28.47
N GLU A 20 -22.50 0.42 -28.56
CA GLU A 20 -23.23 0.45 -29.85
C GLU A 20 -22.83 1.62 -30.76
N ASP A 21 -22.57 2.79 -30.18
CA ASP A 21 -22.19 4.02 -30.91
C ASP A 21 -20.70 4.09 -31.33
N CYS A 22 -19.90 3.10 -30.95
CA CYS A 22 -18.46 3.04 -31.24
C CYS A 22 -18.15 2.27 -32.54
N ARG A 23 -19.11 1.52 -33.11
CA ARG A 23 -18.86 0.61 -34.25
C ARG A 23 -18.28 1.26 -35.52
N ASN A 24 -18.48 2.57 -35.71
CA ASN A 24 -18.04 3.32 -36.88
C ASN A 24 -16.97 4.39 -36.58
N LYS A 25 -16.40 4.40 -35.37
CA LYS A 25 -15.42 5.41 -34.91
C LYS A 25 -14.26 4.74 -34.20
N THR A 26 -13.12 5.44 -34.09
CA THR A 26 -12.09 5.01 -33.14
C THR A 26 -12.57 5.19 -31.69
N TYR A 27 -12.05 4.40 -30.74
CA TYR A 27 -12.42 4.54 -29.32
C TYR A 27 -12.15 5.96 -28.78
N LYS A 28 -11.06 6.60 -29.24
CA LYS A 28 -10.74 8.00 -28.92
C LYS A 28 -11.80 8.98 -29.41
N GLU A 29 -12.30 8.81 -30.64
CA GLU A 29 -13.38 9.63 -31.20
C GLU A 29 -14.72 9.37 -30.52
N TYR A 30 -14.99 8.12 -30.16
CA TYR A 30 -16.13 7.76 -29.33
C TYR A 30 -16.08 8.51 -27.99
N LEU A 31 -14.99 8.41 -27.23
CA LEU A 31 -14.82 9.13 -25.95
C LEU A 31 -15.03 10.64 -26.10
N LYS A 32 -14.47 11.25 -27.15
CA LYS A 32 -14.66 12.69 -27.42
C LYS A 32 -16.10 13.08 -27.76
N SER A 33 -16.90 12.14 -28.26
CA SER A 33 -18.30 12.39 -28.61
C SER A 33 -19.27 12.29 -27.42
N LEU A 34 -18.80 11.76 -26.30
CA LEU A 34 -19.60 11.60 -25.10
C LEU A 34 -19.69 12.90 -24.30
N ASN A 35 -20.87 13.17 -23.74
CA ASN A 35 -21.04 14.22 -22.75
C ASN A 35 -20.55 13.77 -21.37
N LYS A 36 -20.48 14.70 -20.40
CA LYS A 36 -20.00 14.45 -19.03
C LYS A 36 -20.71 13.27 -18.35
N THR A 37 -22.03 13.19 -18.49
CA THR A 37 -22.83 12.13 -17.85
C THR A 37 -22.52 10.77 -18.46
N GLN A 38 -22.36 10.70 -19.79
CA GLN A 38 -21.99 9.47 -20.47
C GLN A 38 -20.56 9.04 -20.15
N LEU A 39 -19.60 9.97 -20.12
CA LEU A 39 -18.21 9.70 -19.70
C LEU A 39 -18.15 9.12 -18.28
N ALA A 40 -18.95 9.65 -17.35
CA ALA A 40 -18.99 9.17 -15.97
C ALA A 40 -19.55 7.74 -15.83
N THR A 41 -20.18 7.19 -16.86
CA THR A 41 -20.73 5.82 -16.86
C THR A 41 -19.81 4.79 -17.53
N ILE A 42 -18.67 5.22 -18.07
CA ILE A 42 -17.70 4.31 -18.69
C ILE A 42 -17.08 3.43 -17.61
N LYS A 43 -17.18 2.12 -17.82
CA LYS A 43 -16.47 1.13 -17.01
C LYS A 43 -15.02 1.04 -17.50
N GLY A 44 -14.07 1.30 -16.61
CA GLY A 44 -12.65 1.17 -16.91
C GLY A 44 -12.15 -0.27 -16.84
N LEU A 45 -10.90 -0.49 -17.24
CA LEU A 45 -10.18 -1.72 -16.90
C LEU A 45 -9.61 -1.52 -15.50
N GLU A 46 -10.33 -2.06 -14.54
CA GLU A 46 -9.95 -2.07 -13.15
C GLU A 46 -8.66 -2.88 -12.94
N THR A 47 -7.78 -2.37 -12.08
CA THR A 47 -6.69 -3.19 -11.52
C THR A 47 -7.27 -4.39 -10.78
N PRO A 48 -6.47 -5.45 -10.49
CA PRO A 48 -6.85 -6.45 -9.50
C PRO A 48 -7.48 -5.79 -8.26
N ARG A 49 -8.68 -6.25 -7.86
CA ARG A 49 -9.49 -5.73 -6.74
C ARG A 49 -10.12 -4.34 -6.96
N GLU A 50 -10.23 -3.87 -8.20
CA GLU A 50 -10.89 -2.59 -8.54
C GLU A 50 -10.27 -1.36 -7.84
N LEU A 51 -9.02 -1.47 -7.39
CA LEU A 51 -8.33 -0.41 -6.65
C LEU A 51 -8.25 0.89 -7.46
N VAL A 52 -8.03 0.78 -8.77
CA VAL A 52 -8.04 1.91 -9.70
C VAL A 52 -8.75 1.53 -10.99
N THR A 53 -9.82 2.27 -11.31
CA THR A 53 -10.63 2.07 -12.53
C THR A 53 -9.91 2.50 -13.82
N PHE A 54 -8.98 3.47 -13.73
CA PHE A 54 -8.16 3.94 -14.86
C PHE A 54 -6.70 4.17 -14.40
N PRO A 55 -5.87 3.12 -14.31
CA PRO A 55 -4.48 3.28 -13.89
C PRO A 55 -3.67 4.06 -14.93
N ALA A 56 -2.51 4.58 -14.53
CA ALA A 56 -1.53 5.13 -15.47
C ALA A 56 -1.05 4.04 -16.45
N VAL A 57 -0.64 4.46 -17.65
CA VAL A 57 -0.12 3.55 -18.70
C VAL A 57 1.25 3.96 -19.16
N VAL A 58 2.09 2.97 -19.46
CA VAL A 58 3.30 3.18 -20.26
C VAL A 58 2.86 3.52 -21.70
N ASP A 59 2.79 4.81 -21.99
CA ASP A 59 2.35 5.38 -23.27
C ASP A 59 3.53 5.64 -24.22
N GLY A 60 4.77 5.65 -23.70
CA GLY A 60 5.96 5.98 -24.48
C GLY A 60 6.23 7.48 -24.61
N GLU A 61 5.33 8.34 -24.11
CA GLU A 61 5.47 9.81 -24.13
C GLU A 61 5.63 10.37 -22.71
N PHE A 62 4.56 10.30 -21.88
CA PHE A 62 4.62 10.76 -20.50
C PHE A 62 5.35 9.74 -19.60
N LEU A 63 5.02 8.46 -19.76
CA LEU A 63 5.73 7.32 -19.18
C LEU A 63 6.48 6.61 -20.32
N PRO A 64 7.74 6.99 -20.60
CA PRO A 64 8.51 6.45 -21.72
C PRO A 64 8.79 4.94 -21.61
N GLY A 65 8.68 4.41 -20.40
CA GLY A 65 8.87 2.99 -20.10
C GLY A 65 8.46 2.70 -18.66
N ARG A 66 8.70 1.47 -18.22
CA ARG A 66 8.38 1.08 -16.84
C ARG A 66 9.30 1.77 -15.86
N PRO A 67 8.81 2.17 -14.67
CA PRO A 67 9.65 2.76 -13.64
C PRO A 67 10.93 1.95 -13.34
N ASN A 68 10.85 0.60 -13.28
CA ASN A 68 12.02 -0.26 -13.10
C ASN A 68 13.15 -0.03 -14.13
N ASP A 69 12.79 0.36 -15.35
CA ASP A 69 13.70 0.51 -16.48
C ASP A 69 14.12 1.97 -16.70
N VAL A 70 13.19 2.92 -16.49
CA VAL A 70 13.39 4.34 -16.83
C VAL A 70 13.76 5.24 -15.66
N ILE A 71 13.58 4.80 -14.41
CA ILE A 71 13.96 5.60 -13.22
C ILE A 71 15.44 5.99 -13.23
N ARG A 72 16.25 5.25 -13.99
CA ARG A 72 17.69 5.45 -14.20
C ARG A 72 18.03 6.67 -15.06
N GLN A 73 17.08 7.18 -15.84
CA GLN A 73 17.39 8.08 -16.97
C GLN A 73 17.27 9.57 -16.65
N SER A 74 16.47 9.99 -15.65
CA SER A 74 16.40 11.39 -15.20
C SER A 74 15.32 11.58 -14.14
N LEU A 75 15.67 11.43 -12.85
CA LEU A 75 14.83 12.01 -11.81
C LEU A 75 15.29 13.46 -11.57
N ASN A 76 14.38 14.41 -11.74
CA ASN A 76 14.62 15.82 -11.41
C ASN A 76 14.37 16.06 -9.91
N ALA A 77 15.05 15.29 -9.05
CA ALA A 77 14.97 15.40 -7.61
C ALA A 77 16.30 14.95 -6.99
N ASP A 78 16.86 15.79 -6.12
CA ASP A 78 18.06 15.45 -5.35
C ASP A 78 17.72 14.74 -4.03
N HIS A 79 16.51 14.98 -3.51
CA HIS A 79 16.04 14.52 -2.21
C HIS A 79 14.65 13.89 -2.35
N PHE A 80 14.37 12.82 -1.61
CA PHE A 80 13.08 12.14 -1.65
C PHE A 80 12.69 11.61 -0.26
N LEU A 81 11.43 11.78 0.14
CA LEU A 81 10.88 11.23 1.38
C LEU A 81 9.70 10.32 1.04
N LEU A 82 9.82 9.04 1.40
CA LEU A 82 8.74 8.06 1.33
C LEU A 82 8.15 7.88 2.73
N ALA A 83 6.83 7.86 2.84
CA ALA A 83 6.13 7.66 4.12
C ALA A 83 5.08 6.56 3.98
N PHE A 84 4.83 5.84 5.07
CA PHE A 84 3.79 4.82 5.18
C PHE A 84 3.28 4.68 6.62
N THR A 85 2.06 4.17 6.77
CA THR A 85 1.48 3.84 8.08
C THR A 85 1.86 2.42 8.53
N LYS A 86 1.92 2.18 9.84
CA LYS A 86 2.35 0.87 10.37
C LYS A 86 1.55 -0.32 9.81
N ASP A 87 0.25 -0.11 9.58
CA ASP A 87 -0.73 -1.12 9.18
C ASP A 87 -1.50 -0.66 7.93
N GLU A 88 -0.79 -0.60 6.80
CA GLU A 88 -1.32 -0.21 5.48
C GLU A 88 -2.40 -1.17 4.96
N ASP A 89 -3.66 -1.02 5.36
CA ASP A 89 -4.89 -1.41 4.65
C ASP A 89 -6.07 -1.05 5.58
N GLU A 90 -7.26 -0.88 5.02
CA GLU A 90 -8.42 -0.51 5.82
C GLU A 90 -9.29 -1.74 6.12
N ALA A 91 -9.22 -2.23 7.36
CA ALA A 91 -10.09 -3.24 7.90
C ALA A 91 -11.48 -2.70 8.26
N TYR A 92 -12.47 -3.54 7.97
CA TYR A 92 -13.84 -3.36 8.41
C TYR A 92 -14.20 -4.51 9.36
N VAL A 93 -14.56 -4.20 10.62
CA VAL A 93 -14.87 -5.23 11.64
C VAL A 93 -15.94 -6.22 11.16
N LYS A 94 -16.96 -5.74 10.46
CA LYS A 94 -18.02 -6.58 9.90
C LYS A 94 -17.48 -7.64 8.94
N MET A 95 -16.37 -7.35 8.24
CA MET A 95 -15.74 -8.26 7.30
C MET A 95 -14.97 -9.39 7.98
N VAL A 96 -14.52 -9.22 9.24
CA VAL A 96 -13.82 -10.28 9.99
C VAL A 96 -14.69 -11.53 10.13
N VAL A 97 -16.01 -11.36 10.25
CA VAL A 97 -16.98 -12.46 10.40
C VAL A 97 -17.65 -12.89 9.09
N SER A 98 -17.82 -11.99 8.13
CA SER A 98 -18.52 -12.29 6.87
C SER A 98 -17.61 -12.75 5.74
N PHE A 99 -16.32 -12.38 5.77
CA PHE A 99 -15.38 -12.70 4.71
C PHE A 99 -14.90 -14.15 4.83
N SER A 100 -15.33 -14.95 3.86
CA SER A 100 -15.10 -16.39 3.84
C SER A 100 -13.76 -16.75 3.17
N LYS A 101 -13.36 -18.01 3.32
CA LYS A 101 -12.25 -18.58 2.55
C LYS A 101 -12.49 -18.51 1.04
N ALA A 102 -13.73 -18.60 0.58
CA ALA A 102 -14.04 -18.46 -0.85
C ALA A 102 -13.73 -17.03 -1.35
N ASN A 103 -14.05 -16.01 -0.56
CA ASN A 103 -13.71 -14.62 -0.89
C ASN A 103 -12.19 -14.41 -0.98
N LEU A 104 -11.43 -14.96 -0.03
CA LEU A 104 -9.97 -14.96 -0.07
C LEU A 104 -9.44 -15.56 -1.39
N LEU A 105 -9.99 -16.70 -1.82
CA LEU A 105 -9.57 -17.36 -3.06
C LEU A 105 -9.87 -16.51 -4.30
N GLU A 106 -11.00 -15.80 -4.34
CA GLU A 106 -11.31 -14.87 -5.44
C GLU A 106 -10.31 -13.72 -5.51
N VAL A 107 -9.94 -13.12 -4.37
CA VAL A 107 -8.93 -12.05 -4.36
C VAL A 107 -7.57 -12.59 -4.81
N MET A 108 -7.18 -13.79 -4.37
CA MET A 108 -5.92 -14.41 -4.80
C MET A 108 -5.88 -14.69 -6.31
N LYS A 109 -7.03 -15.02 -6.94
CA LYS A 109 -7.11 -15.14 -8.41
C LYS A 109 -6.81 -13.82 -9.10
N LEU A 110 -7.26 -12.70 -8.54
CA LEU A 110 -6.97 -11.36 -9.06
C LEU A 110 -5.47 -11.07 -8.96
N TYR A 111 -4.81 -11.40 -7.84
CA TYR A 111 -3.37 -11.19 -7.66
C TYR A 111 -2.51 -12.11 -8.52
N ASN A 112 -2.98 -13.33 -8.77
CA ASN A 112 -2.33 -14.26 -9.70
C ASN A 112 -2.24 -13.70 -11.13
N THR A 113 -3.09 -12.73 -11.50
CA THR A 113 -2.99 -12.08 -12.83
C THR A 113 -1.71 -11.25 -13.00
N VAL A 114 -1.06 -10.86 -11.91
CA VAL A 114 0.25 -10.19 -11.89
C VAL A 114 1.39 -11.22 -11.98
N PHE A 115 1.20 -12.40 -11.38
CA PHE A 115 2.18 -13.48 -11.34
C PHE A 115 1.74 -14.70 -12.18
N ARG A 116 1.26 -14.47 -13.42
CA ARG A 116 0.58 -15.49 -14.25
C ARG A 116 1.35 -16.80 -14.44
N ASN A 117 2.68 -16.73 -14.38
CA ASN A 117 3.57 -17.86 -14.60
C ASN A 117 3.95 -18.62 -13.31
N VAL A 118 3.51 -18.14 -12.15
CA VAL A 118 3.67 -18.83 -10.87
C VAL A 118 2.55 -19.86 -10.71
N LYS A 119 2.87 -21.13 -11.00
CA LYS A 119 1.98 -22.25 -10.69
C LYS A 119 1.73 -22.30 -9.19
N ASN A 120 0.50 -22.60 -8.78
CA ASN A 120 0.09 -22.71 -7.38
C ASN A 120 0.32 -21.40 -6.57
N PHE A 121 0.20 -20.24 -7.23
CA PHE A 121 0.38 -18.91 -6.61
C PHE A 121 -0.40 -18.79 -5.30
N THR A 122 -1.68 -19.13 -5.31
CA THR A 122 -2.57 -19.03 -4.16
C THR A 122 -2.09 -19.89 -3.00
N GLU A 123 -1.67 -21.14 -3.23
CA GLU A 123 -1.15 -22.00 -2.16
C GLU A 123 0.17 -21.47 -1.60
N ILE A 124 1.05 -20.92 -2.45
CA ILE A 124 2.33 -20.35 -2.06
C ILE A 124 2.11 -19.13 -1.15
N VAL A 125 1.27 -18.19 -1.58
CA VAL A 125 0.95 -16.98 -0.80
C VAL A 125 0.25 -17.36 0.50
N ILE A 126 -0.79 -18.20 0.46
CA ILE A 126 -1.47 -18.62 1.70
C ILE A 126 -0.45 -19.26 2.63
N LYS A 127 0.38 -20.20 2.17
CA LYS A 127 1.39 -20.86 3.02
C LYS A 127 2.36 -19.87 3.65
N GLU A 128 2.80 -18.86 2.91
CA GLU A 128 3.69 -17.82 3.41
C GLU A 128 3.08 -17.02 4.57
N TYR A 129 1.75 -16.84 4.58
CA TYR A 129 1.02 -16.09 5.62
C TYR A 129 0.31 -16.98 6.67
N LYS A 130 0.19 -18.29 6.41
CA LYS A 130 -0.62 -19.23 7.20
C LYS A 130 -0.09 -19.48 8.61
N GLU A 131 1.17 -19.17 8.88
CA GLU A 131 1.78 -19.35 10.21
C GLU A 131 1.09 -18.52 11.31
N PHE A 132 0.20 -17.56 11.00
CA PHE A 132 -0.21 -16.56 11.98
C PHE A 132 -1.71 -16.28 12.16
N GLU A 133 -2.66 -16.80 11.36
CA GLU A 133 -4.05 -16.31 11.44
C GLU A 133 -5.16 -17.31 11.12
N SER A 134 -6.22 -17.32 11.95
CA SER A 134 -7.42 -18.16 11.79
C SER A 134 -8.51 -17.52 10.92
N SER A 135 -8.50 -16.19 10.75
CA SER A 135 -9.47 -15.47 9.91
C SER A 135 -8.95 -15.28 8.48
N ALA A 136 -9.78 -15.64 7.49
CA ALA A 136 -9.50 -15.40 6.08
C ALA A 136 -9.36 -13.90 5.77
N TYR A 137 -10.10 -13.05 6.49
CA TYR A 137 -10.05 -11.60 6.32
C TYR A 137 -8.74 -10.99 6.82
N ILE A 138 -8.27 -11.40 8.00
CA ILE A 138 -7.02 -10.87 8.55
C ILE A 138 -5.83 -11.32 7.70
N LEU A 139 -5.86 -12.56 7.20
CA LEU A 139 -4.87 -13.02 6.23
C LEU A 139 -4.89 -12.17 4.96
N GLN A 140 -6.08 -11.93 4.40
CA GLN A 140 -6.25 -11.06 3.23
C GLN A 140 -5.67 -9.68 3.47
N HIS A 141 -6.03 -9.03 4.58
CA HIS A 141 -5.54 -7.70 4.94
C HIS A 141 -4.01 -7.63 5.07
N LYS A 142 -3.40 -8.66 5.67
CA LYS A 142 -1.93 -8.73 5.77
C LYS A 142 -1.26 -8.89 4.40
N VAL A 143 -1.89 -9.65 3.50
CA VAL A 143 -1.44 -9.80 2.12
C VAL A 143 -1.60 -8.48 1.37
N ASP A 144 -2.72 -7.79 1.53
CA ASP A 144 -3.00 -6.50 0.88
C ASP A 144 -2.00 -5.45 1.30
N ALA A 145 -1.70 -5.34 2.59
CA ALA A 145 -0.70 -4.43 3.09
C ALA A 145 0.68 -4.62 2.44
N ASP A 146 1.12 -5.88 2.36
CA ASP A 146 2.41 -6.19 1.77
C ASP A 146 2.42 -6.05 0.25
N PHE A 147 1.40 -6.57 -0.41
CA PHE A 147 1.34 -6.63 -1.88
C PHE A 147 1.03 -5.26 -2.49
N VAL A 148 0.14 -4.49 -1.86
CA VAL A 148 -0.36 -3.21 -2.40
C VAL A 148 0.52 -2.03 -2.03
N PHE A 149 1.03 -1.99 -0.80
CA PHE A 149 1.72 -0.81 -0.29
C PHE A 149 3.20 -1.09 -0.03
N PHE A 150 3.51 -2.02 0.87
CA PHE A 150 4.86 -2.14 1.39
C PHE A 150 5.87 -2.69 0.39
N ALA A 151 5.60 -3.82 -0.27
CA ALA A 151 6.57 -4.43 -1.19
C ALA A 151 6.87 -3.51 -2.39
N PRO A 152 5.87 -2.88 -3.03
CA PRO A 152 6.12 -1.87 -4.04
C PRO A 152 6.95 -0.68 -3.50
N MET A 153 6.56 -0.08 -2.38
CA MET A 153 7.26 1.09 -1.82
C MET A 153 8.71 0.78 -1.47
N ILE A 154 8.98 -0.37 -0.82
CA ILE A 154 10.35 -0.79 -0.51
C ILE A 154 11.15 -1.07 -1.78
N ARG A 155 10.53 -1.63 -2.82
CA ARG A 155 11.18 -1.80 -4.12
C ARG A 155 11.54 -0.45 -4.76
N LEU A 156 10.65 0.54 -4.65
CA LEU A 156 10.89 1.89 -5.12
C LEU A 156 12.03 2.55 -4.33
N ALA A 157 12.04 2.41 -3.00
CA ALA A 157 13.12 2.92 -2.14
C ALA A 157 14.48 2.33 -2.54
N ASP A 158 14.55 1.01 -2.74
CA ASP A 158 15.77 0.34 -3.23
C ASP A 158 16.26 0.95 -4.54
N LEU A 159 15.36 1.15 -5.52
CA LEU A 159 15.69 1.75 -6.81
C LEU A 159 16.14 3.21 -6.68
N LEU A 160 15.40 4.02 -5.93
CA LEU A 160 15.69 5.44 -5.73
C LEU A 160 17.03 5.63 -5.02
N SER A 161 17.39 4.75 -4.08
CA SER A 161 18.65 4.85 -3.33
C SER A 161 19.92 4.79 -4.20
N GLN A 162 19.80 4.35 -5.46
CA GLN A 162 20.90 4.30 -6.42
C GLN A 162 21.08 5.61 -7.19
N TYR A 163 20.08 6.50 -7.19
CA TYR A 163 20.05 7.71 -8.03
C TYR A 163 19.76 9.01 -7.27
N ILE A 164 19.05 8.92 -6.14
CA ILE A 164 18.73 10.05 -5.25
C ILE A 164 19.87 10.22 -4.24
N LYS A 165 20.32 11.46 -4.01
CA LYS A 165 21.42 11.75 -3.08
C LYS A 165 20.99 11.50 -1.64
N GLU A 166 19.82 12.01 -1.26
CA GLU A 166 19.25 11.84 0.07
C GLU A 166 17.84 11.27 -0.02
N LEU A 167 17.73 9.97 0.28
CA LEU A 167 16.46 9.28 0.35
C LEU A 167 16.13 9.02 1.83
N TYR A 168 14.89 9.29 2.22
CA TYR A 168 14.39 9.00 3.55
C TYR A 168 13.16 8.11 3.47
N VAL A 169 13.05 7.18 4.40
CA VAL A 169 11.86 6.36 4.58
C VAL A 169 11.35 6.59 6.00
N PHE A 170 10.07 6.93 6.11
CA PHE A 170 9.41 7.29 7.37
C PHE A 170 8.19 6.39 7.62
N SER A 171 8.08 5.86 8.83
CA SER A 171 6.95 5.03 9.27
C SER A 171 6.19 5.74 10.39
N PHE A 172 4.89 5.89 10.21
CA PHE A 172 3.98 6.46 11.21
C PHE A 172 3.29 5.34 12.01
N ASP A 173 3.49 5.32 13.32
CA ASP A 173 2.95 4.32 14.25
C ASP A 173 2.39 4.97 15.54
N HIS A 174 1.44 5.88 15.36
CA HIS A 174 0.70 6.49 16.46
C HIS A 174 -0.80 6.20 16.35
N VAL A 175 -1.37 5.72 17.46
CA VAL A 175 -2.80 5.42 17.59
C VAL A 175 -3.41 6.39 18.59
N SER A 176 -4.33 7.22 18.12
CA SER A 176 -5.13 8.10 19.00
C SER A 176 -5.90 7.28 20.02
N ALA A 177 -5.97 7.76 21.27
CA ALA A 177 -6.83 7.18 22.30
C ALA A 177 -8.33 7.21 21.90
N HIS A 178 -8.69 8.08 20.96
CA HIS A 178 -10.04 8.24 20.42
C HIS A 178 -10.23 7.57 19.05
N SER A 179 -9.28 6.75 18.59
CA SER A 179 -9.38 6.06 17.31
C SER A 179 -10.63 5.17 17.26
N PRO A 180 -11.49 5.30 16.22
CA PRO A 180 -12.63 4.41 16.03
C PRO A 180 -12.23 3.04 15.46
N HIS A 181 -10.96 2.85 15.10
CA HIS A 181 -10.47 1.64 14.45
C HIS A 181 -10.28 0.50 15.45
N PRO A 182 -10.38 -0.76 15.00
CA PRO A 182 -10.10 -1.91 15.83
C PRO A 182 -8.65 -1.92 16.32
N ARG A 183 -8.44 -2.30 17.58
CA ARG A 183 -7.09 -2.32 18.19
C ARG A 183 -6.05 -3.16 17.45
N TRP A 184 -6.46 -4.16 16.68
CA TRP A 184 -5.54 -5.01 15.91
C TRP A 184 -5.07 -4.36 14.60
N GLN A 185 -5.83 -3.39 14.10
CA GLN A 185 -5.52 -2.65 12.87
C GLN A 185 -4.71 -1.38 13.17
N SER A 186 -4.76 -0.88 14.41
CA SER A 186 -3.96 0.22 14.97
C SER A 186 -3.87 1.49 14.10
N VAL A 187 -3.05 1.48 13.04
CA VAL A 187 -2.69 2.67 12.24
C VAL A 187 -2.98 2.43 10.75
N PRO A 188 -4.25 2.60 10.32
CA PRO A 188 -4.70 2.28 8.97
C PRO A 188 -4.20 3.26 7.91
N HIS A 189 -4.31 2.87 6.64
CA HIS A 189 -3.95 3.69 5.48
C HIS A 189 -4.54 5.11 5.55
N GLY A 190 -3.69 6.12 5.34
CA GLY A 190 -4.09 7.53 5.22
C GLY A 190 -4.44 8.23 6.54
N ILE A 191 -4.29 7.57 7.70
CA ILE A 191 -4.53 8.20 9.00
C ILE A 191 -3.46 9.24 9.33
N ASP A 192 -2.23 9.04 8.86
CA ASP A 192 -1.08 9.94 9.00
C ASP A 192 -1.34 11.31 8.37
N LEU A 193 -2.12 11.37 7.29
CA LEU A 193 -2.48 12.64 6.63
C LEU A 193 -3.14 13.64 7.57
N TYR A 194 -3.99 13.19 8.50
CA TYR A 194 -4.60 14.09 9.48
C TYR A 194 -3.53 14.78 10.36
N TYR A 195 -2.45 14.08 10.69
CA TYR A 195 -1.34 14.59 11.49
C TYR A 195 -0.42 15.50 10.67
N VAL A 196 -0.13 15.13 9.41
CA VAL A 196 0.64 15.95 8.47
C VAL A 196 -0.03 17.31 8.25
N PHE A 197 -1.36 17.35 8.16
CA PHE A 197 -2.13 18.58 7.93
C PHE A 197 -2.58 19.30 9.20
N GLY A 198 -2.14 18.87 10.38
CA GLY A 198 -2.42 19.59 11.63
C GLY A 198 -3.83 19.43 12.18
N ALA A 199 -4.60 18.43 11.75
CA ALA A 199 -5.98 18.22 12.23
C ALA A 199 -6.08 18.08 13.77
N PRO A 200 -5.14 17.42 14.47
CA PRO A 200 -5.10 17.43 15.94
C PRO A 200 -4.97 18.82 16.56
N LEU A 201 -4.30 19.76 15.88
CA LEU A 201 -4.04 21.11 16.37
C LEU A 201 -5.23 22.05 16.19
N VAL A 202 -5.99 21.88 15.09
CA VAL A 202 -7.11 22.77 14.73
C VAL A 202 -8.49 22.15 14.93
N GLY A 203 -8.54 20.86 15.25
CA GLY A 203 -9.76 20.08 15.38
C GLY A 203 -10.29 19.53 14.04
N HIS A 204 -11.11 18.49 14.11
CA HIS A 204 -11.72 17.86 12.95
C HIS A 204 -13.19 17.48 13.23
N LYS A 205 -14.06 17.55 12.20
CA LYS A 205 -15.50 17.29 12.38
C LYS A 205 -15.83 15.85 12.78
N ARG A 206 -14.96 14.90 12.43
CA ARG A 206 -15.20 13.45 12.62
C ARG A 206 -14.31 12.80 13.67
N PHE A 207 -13.29 13.49 14.16
CA PHE A 207 -12.29 12.92 15.06
C PHE A 207 -12.05 13.85 16.23
N THR A 208 -11.89 13.23 17.40
CA THR A 208 -11.47 13.90 18.63
C THR A 208 -9.99 13.59 18.82
N TYR A 209 -9.23 14.57 19.30
CA TYR A 209 -7.80 14.44 19.51
C TYR A 209 -7.43 14.87 20.93
N ASP A 210 -6.52 14.13 21.55
CA ASP A 210 -5.94 14.44 22.85
C ASP A 210 -4.63 15.25 22.71
N ASP A 211 -3.91 15.45 23.82
CA ASP A 211 -2.66 16.21 23.79
C ASP A 211 -1.50 15.43 23.17
N LEU A 212 -1.51 14.09 23.25
CA LEU A 212 -0.52 13.24 22.60
C LEU A 212 -0.70 13.25 21.08
N ASP A 213 -1.95 13.27 20.61
CA ASP A 213 -2.28 13.45 19.19
C ASP A 213 -1.74 14.78 18.64
N LYS A 214 -1.84 15.86 19.44
CA LYS A 214 -1.27 17.17 19.09
C LYS A 214 0.24 17.13 19.03
N GLU A 215 0.89 16.46 19.97
CA GLU A 215 2.33 16.25 19.96
C GLU A 215 2.76 15.48 18.71
N ALA A 216 2.14 14.34 18.42
CA ALA A 216 2.39 13.56 17.21
C ALA A 216 2.24 14.40 15.94
N SER A 217 1.21 15.26 15.87
CA SER A 217 1.00 16.14 14.73
C SER A 217 2.11 17.17 14.57
N ARG A 218 2.59 17.78 15.66
CA ARG A 218 3.73 18.70 15.60
C ARG A 218 4.99 18.00 15.12
N GLU A 219 5.28 16.81 15.65
CA GLU A 219 6.46 16.03 15.27
C GLU A 219 6.43 15.64 13.79
N VAL A 220 5.31 15.13 13.28
CA VAL A 220 5.14 14.81 11.86
C VAL A 220 5.27 16.08 11.01
N MET A 221 4.63 17.19 11.38
CA MET A 221 4.77 18.46 10.66
C MET A 221 6.21 18.96 10.64
N THR A 222 6.97 18.79 11.73
CA THR A 222 8.39 19.12 11.79
C THR A 222 9.18 18.31 10.78
N ILE A 223 9.03 16.97 10.77
CA ILE A 223 9.67 16.06 9.80
C ILE A 223 9.43 16.53 8.35
N TRP A 224 8.16 16.76 7.99
CA TRP A 224 7.82 17.20 6.63
C TRP A 224 8.35 18.61 6.32
N SER A 225 8.27 19.54 7.27
CA SER A 225 8.70 20.93 7.03
C SER A 225 10.21 21.07 6.98
N ASP A 226 10.96 20.27 7.74
CA ASP A 226 12.41 20.25 7.71
C ASP A 226 12.92 19.65 6.40
N PHE A 227 12.33 18.54 5.95
CA PHE A 227 12.62 17.95 4.65
C PHE A 227 12.41 18.98 3.51
N VAL A 228 11.25 19.64 3.48
CA VAL A 228 10.94 20.65 2.43
C VAL A 228 11.89 21.84 2.47
N LYS A 229 12.36 22.24 3.67
CA LYS A 229 13.30 23.35 3.85
C LYS A 229 14.76 22.96 3.64
N GLY A 230 15.06 21.67 3.42
CA GLY A 230 16.43 21.17 3.36
C GLY A 230 17.19 21.36 4.67
N LYS A 231 16.47 21.32 5.80
CA LYS A 231 17.09 21.41 7.13
C LYS A 231 17.56 20.03 7.57
N GLU A 232 18.75 19.98 8.14
CA GLU A 232 19.23 18.78 8.81
C GLU A 232 18.29 18.43 9.97
N ASN A 233 17.76 17.20 9.94
CA ASN A 233 16.88 16.66 10.96
C ASN A 233 17.48 15.34 11.44
N ASN A 234 17.93 15.31 12.69
CA ASN A 234 18.63 14.15 13.26
C ASN A 234 17.71 12.93 13.43
N ASP A 235 16.40 13.12 13.45
CA ASP A 235 15.42 12.04 13.55
C ASP A 235 15.23 11.35 12.19
N LEU A 236 15.46 12.05 11.08
CA LEU A 236 15.43 11.50 9.72
C LEU A 236 16.73 10.77 9.38
N GLN A 237 16.61 9.44 9.21
CA GLN A 237 17.75 8.59 8.85
C GLN A 237 17.80 8.34 7.35
N PRO A 238 18.94 8.61 6.68
CA PRO A 238 19.10 8.30 5.27
C PRO A 238 18.94 6.80 4.99
N TYR A 239 18.09 6.49 4.01
CA TYR A 239 17.86 5.15 3.50
C TYR A 239 18.91 4.80 2.45
N GLN A 240 19.49 3.60 2.57
CA GLN A 240 20.35 3.00 1.55
C GLN A 240 19.95 1.54 1.33
N GLU A 241 20.04 1.02 0.11
CA GLU A 241 19.75 -0.40 -0.17
C GLU A 241 20.58 -1.37 0.69
N SER A 242 21.79 -0.97 1.09
CA SER A 242 22.72 -1.78 1.90
C SER A 242 22.29 -1.95 3.37
N ASN A 243 21.64 -0.94 3.96
CA ASN A 243 21.28 -0.93 5.38
C ASN A 243 19.78 -0.90 5.63
N LYS A 244 18.98 -0.47 4.65
CA LYS A 244 17.52 -0.35 4.67
C LYS A 244 17.00 0.36 5.92
N LYS A 245 17.74 1.34 6.44
CA LYS A 245 17.36 2.12 7.62
C LYS A 245 16.19 3.04 7.32
N PHE A 246 15.27 3.16 8.26
CA PHE A 246 14.12 4.04 8.18
C PHE A 246 13.81 4.63 9.56
N THR A 247 13.25 5.84 9.56
CA THR A 247 12.78 6.52 10.75
C THR A 247 11.38 6.01 11.10
N HIS A 248 11.16 5.67 12.37
CA HIS A 248 9.91 5.15 12.85
C HIS A 248 9.41 6.00 14.01
N LEU A 249 8.36 6.78 13.75
CA LEU A 249 7.64 7.49 14.80
C LEU A 249 6.67 6.52 15.48
N VAL A 250 6.78 6.38 16.79
CA VAL A 250 5.90 5.53 17.59
C VAL A 250 5.46 6.22 18.87
N SER A 251 4.19 6.04 19.24
CA SER A 251 3.72 6.48 20.56
C SER A 251 3.77 5.34 21.58
N ARG A 252 4.47 5.53 22.70
CA ARG A 252 4.56 4.54 23.79
C ARG A 252 4.59 5.26 25.13
N ASN A 253 3.91 4.73 26.14
CA ASN A 253 3.89 5.29 27.50
C ASN A 253 3.51 6.79 27.55
N ASN A 254 2.59 7.21 26.68
CA ASN A 254 2.14 8.61 26.57
C ASN A 254 3.22 9.61 26.12
N GLU A 255 4.18 9.15 25.31
CA GLU A 255 5.23 9.97 24.69
C GLU A 255 5.36 9.62 23.20
N ILE A 256 5.80 10.59 22.39
CA ILE A 256 6.16 10.39 20.99
C ILE A 256 7.67 10.14 20.88
N LEU A 257 8.04 9.03 20.24
CA LEU A 257 9.43 8.60 20.11
C LEU A 257 9.80 8.41 18.65
N PHE A 258 11.05 8.75 18.32
CA PHE A 258 11.67 8.40 17.04
C PHE A 258 12.66 7.25 17.25
N GLU A 259 12.38 6.13 16.59
CA GLU A 259 13.26 4.97 16.57
C GLU A 259 13.89 4.84 15.17
N THR A 260 15.20 4.53 15.11
CA THR A 260 15.80 4.05 13.86
C THR A 260 15.57 2.55 13.77
N LYS A 261 14.86 2.11 12.73
CA LYS A 261 14.69 0.70 12.41
C LYS A 261 15.34 0.39 11.08
N ASP A 262 15.54 -0.89 10.80
CA ASP A 262 16.05 -1.36 9.53
C ASP A 262 15.23 -2.53 9.01
N SER A 263 15.41 -2.82 7.72
CA SER A 263 14.95 -4.07 7.11
C SER A 263 13.45 -4.36 7.36
N PHE A 264 12.59 -3.37 7.07
CA PHE A 264 11.16 -3.48 7.29
C PHE A 264 10.57 -4.75 6.67
N ARG A 265 10.04 -5.64 7.52
CA ARG A 265 9.40 -6.92 7.13
C ARG A 265 10.24 -7.72 6.11
N THR A 266 11.56 -7.85 6.32
CA THR A 266 12.53 -8.45 5.37
C THR A 266 12.02 -9.69 4.64
N ARG A 267 11.49 -10.67 5.39
CA ARG A 267 10.99 -11.93 4.82
C ARG A 267 9.86 -11.72 3.81
N LYS A 268 8.93 -10.81 4.12
CA LYS A 268 7.77 -10.49 3.25
C LYS A 268 8.20 -9.66 2.05
N MET A 269 9.05 -8.66 2.26
CA MET A 269 9.56 -7.85 1.16
C MET A 269 10.39 -8.69 0.19
N HIS A 270 11.22 -9.62 0.70
CA HIS A 270 11.95 -10.58 -0.14
C HIS A 270 11.00 -11.55 -0.86
N PHE A 271 9.97 -12.06 -0.18
CA PHE A 271 8.98 -12.94 -0.79
C PHE A 271 8.32 -12.31 -2.03
N TRP A 272 7.81 -11.08 -1.90
CA TRP A 272 7.15 -10.37 -3.00
C TRP A 272 8.12 -9.84 -4.05
N ASN A 273 9.23 -9.23 -3.66
CA ASN A 273 10.11 -8.51 -4.59
C ASN A 273 11.18 -9.39 -5.25
N LYS A 274 11.47 -10.57 -4.70
CA LYS A 274 12.54 -11.45 -5.21
C LYS A 274 12.06 -12.87 -5.48
N TYR A 275 11.46 -13.54 -4.49
CA TYR A 275 11.12 -14.97 -4.59
C TYR A 275 10.05 -15.24 -5.65
N LEU A 276 8.86 -14.63 -5.53
CA LEU A 276 7.78 -14.82 -6.49
C LEU A 276 8.21 -14.44 -7.93
N PRO A 277 8.88 -13.29 -8.17
CA PRO A 277 9.45 -12.97 -9.47
C PRO A 277 10.46 -13.98 -10.02
N SER A 278 11.25 -14.63 -9.17
CA SER A 278 12.30 -15.58 -9.58
C SER A 278 11.75 -16.93 -10.05
N ILE A 279 10.57 -17.33 -9.61
CA ILE A 279 9.92 -18.58 -10.05
C ILE A 279 9.74 -18.57 -11.58
N ASN A 280 9.58 -17.39 -12.18
CA ASN A 280 9.47 -17.21 -13.63
C ASN A 280 10.80 -17.43 -14.39
N ASN A 281 11.95 -17.20 -13.76
CA ASN A 281 13.27 -17.27 -14.41
C ASN A 281 13.88 -18.67 -14.40
N ASN A 282 13.39 -19.58 -13.53
CA ASN A 282 13.98 -20.92 -13.36
C ASN A 282 13.33 -22.00 -14.23
N SER A 283 12.38 -21.68 -15.12
CA SER A 283 11.87 -22.63 -16.13
C SER A 283 12.92 -23.06 -17.18
N THR A 284 14.15 -22.52 -17.11
CA THR A 284 15.29 -22.90 -17.96
C THR A 284 16.51 -23.45 -17.22
N LEU A 285 16.47 -23.62 -15.89
CA LEU A 285 17.56 -24.30 -15.18
C LEU A 285 17.00 -25.41 -14.29
N GLY A 286 17.43 -26.63 -14.60
CA GLY A 286 16.92 -27.88 -14.06
C GLY A 286 16.88 -27.92 -12.53
N ALA A 287 15.93 -28.73 -12.05
CA ALA A 287 15.66 -29.03 -10.66
C ALA A 287 16.92 -29.10 -9.79
N ASN A 288 17.10 -28.10 -8.92
CA ASN A 288 17.77 -28.25 -7.65
C ASN A 288 17.00 -27.42 -6.62
N GLU A 289 16.51 -28.07 -5.57
CA GLU A 289 15.75 -27.47 -4.48
C GLU A 289 16.50 -26.26 -3.88
N VAL A 290 15.93 -25.06 -4.01
CA VAL A 290 16.34 -23.92 -3.18
C VAL A 290 15.77 -24.16 -1.78
N LYS A 291 16.58 -24.74 -0.89
CA LYS A 291 16.25 -24.83 0.55
C LYS A 291 16.27 -23.43 1.15
N MET A 292 15.15 -23.04 1.78
CA MET A 292 15.12 -21.88 2.69
C MET A 292 16.08 -22.13 3.86
N ASP A 293 17.02 -21.21 4.05
CA ASP A 293 17.93 -21.22 5.19
C ASP A 293 17.15 -20.87 6.48
N ARG A 294 17.19 -21.78 7.46
CA ARG A 294 16.46 -21.68 8.74
C ARG A 294 17.21 -20.89 9.80
N THR A 295 18.39 -20.36 9.49
CA THR A 295 19.25 -19.63 10.45
C THR A 295 18.77 -18.21 10.78
N LEU A 296 17.74 -17.68 10.11
CA LEU A 296 17.22 -16.32 10.29
C LEU A 296 15.96 -16.23 11.20
N ILE A 297 15.66 -17.25 12.00
CA ILE A 297 14.52 -17.26 12.94
C ILE A 297 15.05 -17.00 14.36
N PRO A 298 14.87 -15.81 14.96
CA PRO A 298 15.07 -15.62 16.39
C PRO A 298 13.97 -16.36 17.16
N SER A 299 14.37 -17.23 18.08
CA SER A 299 13.47 -17.92 19.00
C SER A 299 12.91 -16.95 20.04
N GLY A 300 11.60 -16.64 19.97
CA GLY A 300 10.87 -15.88 20.98
C GLY A 300 9.46 -16.47 21.18
N SER A 301 9.09 -16.73 22.44
CA SER A 301 7.95 -17.54 22.88
C SER A 301 6.58 -16.92 22.60
N ALA A 302 5.70 -17.67 21.94
CA ALA A 302 4.29 -17.36 21.76
C ALA A 302 3.44 -18.09 22.84
N THR A 303 3.05 -17.40 23.91
CA THR A 303 2.12 -17.98 24.90
C THR A 303 1.18 -17.04 25.66
N GLN A 304 1.01 -15.76 25.26
CA GLN A 304 0.13 -14.83 26.03
C GLN A 304 -1.11 -14.27 25.33
N THR A 305 -1.29 -14.40 24.02
CA THR A 305 -2.37 -13.69 23.30
C THR A 305 -3.73 -14.42 23.22
N ALA A 306 -3.87 -15.64 23.74
CA ALA A 306 -5.12 -16.41 23.59
C ALA A 306 -6.18 -16.16 24.67
N ASN A 307 -5.83 -15.59 25.82
CA ASN A 307 -6.75 -15.47 26.97
C ASN A 307 -7.52 -14.14 27.06
N GLU A 308 -7.15 -13.11 26.31
CA GLU A 308 -7.80 -11.79 26.41
C GLU A 308 -9.04 -11.61 25.50
N MET A 309 -9.29 -12.53 24.56
CA MET A 309 -10.43 -12.42 23.63
C MET A 309 -11.80 -12.87 24.18
N LYS A 310 -11.92 -13.22 25.47
CA LYS A 310 -13.19 -13.73 26.05
C LYS A 310 -13.93 -12.80 27.00
N GLN A 311 -13.39 -11.63 27.35
CA GLN A 311 -14.06 -10.68 28.23
C GLN A 311 -14.19 -9.33 27.55
N ASN A 312 -15.31 -9.11 26.86
CA ASN A 312 -16.13 -7.89 26.93
C ASN A 312 -17.04 -7.79 25.70
N ARG A 313 -18.27 -8.27 25.89
CA ARG A 313 -19.38 -8.04 24.96
C ARG A 313 -20.04 -6.72 25.38
N VAL A 314 -19.72 -5.62 24.70
CA VAL A 314 -20.44 -4.34 24.86
C VAL A 314 -21.34 -4.12 23.65
N THR A 315 -22.62 -3.93 23.91
CA THR A 315 -23.65 -3.57 22.93
C THR A 315 -23.49 -2.11 22.52
N VAL A 316 -23.33 -1.84 21.22
CA VAL A 316 -23.37 -0.48 20.67
C VAL A 316 -24.65 -0.34 19.86
N SER A 317 -25.47 0.66 20.23
CA SER A 317 -26.70 1.05 19.57
C SER A 317 -26.42 2.01 18.41
N ASP A 318 -27.01 1.72 17.25
CA ASP A 318 -26.94 2.52 16.04
C ASP A 318 -27.63 3.89 16.19
N LYS A 319 -26.94 4.95 15.73
CA LYS A 319 -27.58 6.15 15.17
C LYS A 319 -26.80 6.59 13.95
N GLU A 320 -27.35 6.27 12.78
CA GLU A 320 -26.97 6.86 11.51
C GLU A 320 -27.31 8.36 11.51
N ASN A 321 -26.40 9.18 10.99
CA ASN A 321 -26.83 10.42 10.38
C ASN A 321 -25.94 10.73 9.16
N SER A 322 -26.62 10.82 8.01
CA SER A 322 -26.06 11.20 6.74
C SER A 322 -25.82 12.70 6.69
N SER A 323 -24.65 13.14 6.24
CA SER A 323 -24.52 14.43 5.55
C SER A 323 -23.34 14.42 4.59
N SER A 324 -23.69 14.72 3.35
CA SER A 324 -22.85 14.92 2.19
C SER A 324 -22.02 16.20 2.33
N GLY A 325 -20.72 16.08 2.06
CA GLY A 325 -19.79 17.21 2.05
C GLY A 325 -18.43 16.71 1.61
N PHE A 326 -18.19 16.69 0.29
CA PHE A 326 -16.90 16.31 -0.28
C PHE A 326 -15.85 17.36 0.10
N SER A 327 -14.87 16.95 0.92
CA SER A 327 -13.76 17.77 1.41
C SER A 327 -12.50 17.51 0.59
N CYS A 328 -11.64 18.53 0.45
CA CYS A 328 -10.34 18.51 -0.22
C CYS A 328 -9.41 17.35 0.22
N VAL A 329 -9.62 16.83 1.43
CA VAL A 329 -8.89 15.67 1.99
C VAL A 329 -9.18 14.38 1.20
N HIS A 330 -10.38 14.25 0.62
CA HIS A 330 -10.74 13.10 -0.21
C HIS A 330 -9.96 13.07 -1.53
N TRP A 331 -9.59 14.23 -2.08
CA TRP A 331 -8.73 14.32 -3.27
C TRP A 331 -7.27 14.00 -2.96
N LEU A 332 -6.79 14.27 -1.74
CA LEU A 332 -5.43 13.93 -1.32
C LEU A 332 -5.24 12.45 -0.97
N LEU A 333 -6.25 11.81 -0.37
CA LEU A 333 -6.29 10.35 -0.18
C LEU A 333 -6.22 9.59 -1.51
N VAL A 334 -6.82 10.15 -2.57
CA VAL A 334 -6.67 9.64 -3.93
C VAL A 334 -5.25 9.88 -4.44
N ALA A 335 -4.63 11.03 -4.17
CA ALA A 335 -3.28 11.36 -4.64
C ALA A 335 -2.14 10.55 -3.97
N THR A 336 -2.26 10.14 -2.70
CA THR A 336 -1.28 9.25 -2.05
C THR A 336 -1.39 7.81 -2.53
N CYS A 337 -2.60 7.39 -2.89
CA CYS A 337 -2.86 6.13 -3.57
C CYS A 337 -2.23 6.13 -4.99
N TRP A 338 -2.18 7.29 -5.66
CA TRP A 338 -1.59 7.42 -6.99
C TRP A 338 -0.10 7.05 -7.01
N THR A 339 0.72 7.52 -6.06
CA THR A 339 2.17 7.24 -6.05
C THR A 339 2.52 5.77 -5.83
N MET A 340 1.69 5.02 -5.08
CA MET A 340 1.95 3.60 -4.80
C MET A 340 1.37 2.65 -5.86
N LEU A 341 0.23 2.99 -6.47
CA LEU A 341 -0.35 2.19 -7.56
C LEU A 341 0.33 2.38 -8.92
N PHE A 342 1.24 3.35 -9.07
CA PHE A 342 2.24 3.39 -10.15
C PHE A 342 3.05 2.08 -10.29
N LEU A 343 3.10 1.29 -9.21
CA LEU A 343 3.87 0.05 -9.15
C LEU A 343 3.05 -1.20 -9.51
N PHE A 344 1.72 -1.08 -9.69
CA PHE A 344 0.86 -2.18 -10.13
C PHE A 344 0.86 -2.39 -11.65
N SER A 345 1.47 -1.47 -12.39
CA SER A 345 1.80 -1.62 -13.81
C SER A 345 3.22 -2.18 -14.04
N LEU A 346 3.86 -2.74 -12.99
CA LEU A 346 5.20 -3.33 -13.06
C LEU A 346 5.25 -4.78 -13.54
#